data_AF-A0A179FG63-F1
#
_entry.id   AF-A0A179FG63-F1
#
_cell.length_a   1.000
_cell.length_b   1.000
_cell.length_c   1.000
_cell.angle_alpha   90.00
_cell.angle_beta   90.00
_cell.angle_gamma   90.00
#
_symmetry.space_group_name_H-M   'P 1'
#
loop_
_entity.id
_entity.type
_entity.pdbx_description
1 polymer ?
#
loop_
_entity_poly.entity_id
_entity_poly.type
_entity_poly.pdbx_seq_one_letter_code
_entity_poly.pdbx_strand_id
1 'polypeptide(L)'
;MLDENFGILDEQDSTDINLYTLGWVGTHCVVIASLPGGQYGTTAATIVAINMMQTFSRLLRIGLMVGITGGILSAKYDVRLGDIMASYLEGTCGGVL
;
A
#
# COMPACT_ATOMS: atom_id res chain seq x y z
N MET A 1 7.76 3.34 -10.44
CA MET A 1 8.94 4.18 -10.11
C MET A 1 8.42 5.56 -9.76
N LEU A 2 9.10 6.26 -8.86
CA LEU A 2 8.85 7.69 -8.60
C LEU A 2 9.54 8.51 -9.69
N ASP A 3 8.90 9.57 -10.15
CA ASP A 3 9.50 10.50 -11.12
C ASP A 3 10.53 11.39 -10.41
N GLU A 4 10.22 11.79 -9.18
CA GLU A 4 11.12 12.54 -8.31
C GLU A 4 11.09 11.93 -6.90
N ASN A 5 12.25 11.78 -6.26
CA ASN A 5 12.41 11.17 -4.94
C ASN A 5 12.94 12.22 -3.95
N PHE A 6 12.21 12.44 -2.86
CA PHE A 6 12.57 13.37 -1.79
C PHE A 6 13.32 12.71 -0.63
N GLY A 7 13.55 11.41 -0.72
CA GLY A 7 14.22 10.63 0.30
C GLY A 7 13.26 10.04 1.32
N ILE A 8 13.80 9.79 2.51
CA ILE A 8 13.09 9.20 3.63
C ILE A 8 12.50 10.33 4.47
N LEU A 9 11.35 10.09 5.10
CA LEU A 9 10.79 11.06 6.05
C LEU A 9 11.73 11.21 7.27
N ASP A 10 12.23 12.43 7.50
CA ASP A 10 13.21 12.71 8.57
C ASP A 10 12.59 12.82 9.97
N GLU A 11 11.36 13.32 10.07
CA GLU A 11 10.64 13.49 11.35
C GLU A 11 9.25 12.84 11.29
N GLN A 12 9.01 11.92 12.23
CA GLN A 12 7.72 11.29 12.47
C GLN A 12 7.51 11.04 13.96
N ASP A 13 6.29 10.66 14.33
CA ASP A 13 5.99 10.30 15.72
C ASP A 13 6.83 9.10 16.17
N SER A 14 7.32 9.10 17.41
CA SER A 14 8.08 7.98 18.00
C SER A 14 7.33 6.65 18.03
N THR A 15 5.99 6.68 17.95
CA THR A 15 5.13 5.50 17.88
C THR A 15 5.01 4.95 16.45
N ASP A 16 5.37 5.75 15.45
CA ASP A 16 5.44 5.31 14.07
C ASP A 16 6.80 4.67 13.80
N ILE A 17 6.77 3.37 13.52
CA ILE A 17 7.97 2.58 13.17
C ILE A 17 8.11 2.35 11.67
N ASN A 18 7.22 2.94 10.86
CA ASN A 18 7.26 2.79 9.42
C ASN A 18 8.42 3.55 8.81
N LEU A 19 8.97 3.01 7.73
CA LEU A 19 9.89 3.72 6.87
C LEU A 19 9.11 4.28 5.69
N TYR A 20 9.10 5.61 5.53
CA TYR A 20 8.45 6.27 4.41
C TYR A 20 9.45 6.72 3.37
N THR A 21 9.14 6.48 2.10
CA THR A 21 9.78 7.14 0.96
C THR A 21 8.81 8.15 0.37
N LEU A 22 9.28 9.38 0.17
CA LEU A 22 8.49 10.50 -0.34
C LEU A 22 8.89 10.80 -1.79
N GLY A 23 7.92 11.20 -2.62
CA GLY A 23 8.23 11.62 -3.99
C GLY A 23 7.03 12.10 -4.79
N TRP A 24 7.27 12.35 -6.08
CA TRP A 24 6.22 12.65 -7.06
C TRP A 24 6.03 11.51 -8.05
N VAL A 25 4.78 11.36 -8.47
CA VAL A 25 4.38 10.65 -9.69
C VAL A 25 3.44 11.57 -10.45
N GLY A 26 3.88 12.07 -11.60
CA GLY A 26 3.22 13.12 -12.36
C GLY A 26 2.93 14.34 -11.47
N THR A 27 1.63 14.67 -11.32
CA THR A 27 1.15 15.79 -10.49
C THR A 27 0.66 15.34 -9.12
N HIS A 28 1.05 14.17 -8.64
CA HIS A 28 0.65 13.66 -7.32
C HIS A 28 1.86 13.47 -6.42
N CYS A 29 1.78 14.00 -5.20
CA CYS A 29 2.71 13.67 -4.13
C CYS A 29 2.36 12.28 -3.58
N VAL A 30 3.34 11.38 -3.55
CA VAL A 30 3.17 9.98 -3.17
C VAL A 30 4.05 9.69 -1.96
N VAL A 31 3.46 8.98 -1.00
CA VAL A 31 4.16 8.41 0.16
C VAL A 31 4.09 6.90 0.06
N ILE A 32 5.23 6.23 0.16
CA ILE A 32 5.34 4.77 0.10
C ILE A 32 5.86 4.28 1.44
N ALA A 33 5.17 3.31 2.05
CA ALA A 33 5.70 2.55 3.18
C ALA A 33 5.80 1.07 2.82
N SER A 34 6.82 0.42 3.34
CA SER A 34 6.96 -1.03 3.29
C SER A 34 6.73 -1.64 4.66
N LEU A 35 6.21 -2.87 4.68
CA LEU A 35 6.19 -3.69 5.88
C LEU A 35 7.62 -3.88 6.41
N PRO A 36 7.81 -3.91 7.74
CA PRO A 36 9.09 -4.28 8.33
C PRO A 36 9.52 -5.66 7.82
N GLY A 37 10.81 -5.82 7.54
CA GLY A 37 11.36 -7.07 7.02
C GLY A 37 10.95 -8.27 7.88
N GLY A 38 10.46 -9.33 7.23
CA GLY A 38 10.01 -10.56 7.90
C GLY A 38 8.57 -10.51 8.44
N GLN A 39 7.86 -9.39 8.33
CA GLN A 39 6.44 -9.30 8.63
C GLN A 39 5.60 -9.45 7.36
N TYR A 40 4.51 -10.22 7.46
CA TYR A 40 3.56 -10.42 6.37
C TYR A 40 2.13 -10.48 6.92
N GLY A 41 1.17 -10.38 6.02
CA GLY A 41 -0.24 -10.53 6.32
C GLY A 41 -0.96 -9.22 6.67
N THR A 42 -2.27 -9.36 6.84
CA THR A 42 -3.22 -8.24 6.95
C THR A 42 -3.04 -7.42 8.22
N THR A 43 -2.66 -8.03 9.35
CA THR A 43 -2.45 -7.32 10.62
C THR A 43 -1.28 -6.35 10.51
N ALA A 44 -0.14 -6.81 10.02
CA ALA A 44 1.03 -5.95 9.86
C ALA A 44 0.74 -4.83 8.85
N ALA A 45 0.05 -5.13 7.74
CA ALA A 45 -0.34 -4.13 6.75
C ALA A 45 -1.31 -3.08 7.31
N THR A 46 -2.24 -3.51 8.16
CA THR A 46 -3.17 -2.63 8.88
C THR A 46 -2.42 -1.68 9.80
N ILE A 47 -1.44 -2.16 10.56
CA ILE A 47 -0.62 -1.32 11.45
C ILE A 47 0.11 -0.24 10.64
N VAL A 48 0.78 -0.64 9.54
CA VAL A 48 1.47 0.30 8.65
C VAL A 48 0.49 1.36 8.13
N ALA A 49 -0.68 0.95 7.65
CA ALA A 49 -1.69 1.87 7.12
C ALA A 49 -2.23 2.84 8.19
N ILE A 50 -2.49 2.36 9.40
CA ILE A 50 -2.97 3.20 10.51
C ILE A 50 -1.94 4.28 10.85
N ASN A 51 -0.69 3.89 11.03
CA ASN A 51 0.39 4.82 11.32
C ASN A 51 0.56 5.84 10.19
N MET A 52 0.51 5.41 8.93
CA MET A 52 0.58 6.29 7.77
C MET A 52 -0.58 7.30 7.75
N MET A 53 -1.80 6.87 8.05
CA MET A 53 -2.96 7.76 8.16
C MET A 53 -2.81 8.78 9.29
N GLN A 54 -2.16 8.41 10.40
CA GLN A 54 -1.92 9.33 11.50
C GLN A 54 -0.86 10.37 11.12
N THR A 55 0.28 9.92 10.61
CA THR A 55 1.43 10.75 10.22
C THR A 55 1.07 11.73 9.10
N PHE A 56 0.27 11.30 8.12
CA PHE A 56 -0.08 12.12 6.95
C PHE A 56 -1.58 12.47 6.89
N SER A 57 -2.24 12.58 8.04
CA SER A 57 -3.69 12.76 8.19
C SER A 57 -4.32 13.87 7.34
N ARG A 58 -3.57 14.93 7.02
CA ARG A 58 -4.03 16.05 6.18
C ARG A 58 -3.64 15.95 4.71
N LEU A 59 -2.64 15.13 4.38
CA LEU A 59 -2.03 15.06 3.06
C LEU A 59 -2.57 13.88 2.25
N LEU A 60 -2.91 12.77 2.91
CA LEU A 60 -3.44 11.58 2.25
C LEU A 60 -4.89 11.77 1.82
N ARG A 61 -5.14 11.60 0.52
CA ARG A 61 -6.48 11.67 -0.08
C ARG A 61 -6.94 10.30 -0.59
N ILE A 62 -6.00 9.45 -0.97
CA ILE A 62 -6.21 8.12 -1.54
C ILE A 62 -5.14 7.21 -0.96
N GLY A 63 -5.51 5.97 -0.62
CA GLY A 63 -4.59 4.92 -0.21
C GLY A 63 -4.66 3.74 -1.17
N LEU A 64 -3.52 3.19 -1.54
CA LEU A 64 -3.39 1.97 -2.34
C LEU A 64 -2.55 0.96 -1.56
N MET A 65 -3.08 -0.25 -1.38
CA MET A 65 -2.30 -1.36 -0.83
C MET A 65 -1.91 -2.31 -1.97
N VAL A 66 -0.62 -2.59 -2.07
CA VAL A 66 -0.07 -3.48 -3.10
C VAL A 66 0.49 -4.70 -2.40
N GLY A 67 0.02 -5.88 -2.81
CA GLY A 67 0.48 -7.17 -2.32
C GLY A 67 0.65 -8.15 -3.48
N ILE A 68 1.34 -9.25 -3.19
CA ILE A 68 1.41 -10.39 -4.10
C ILE A 68 0.43 -11.42 -3.58
N THR A 69 -0.45 -11.91 -4.46
CA THR A 69 -1.40 -12.96 -4.14
C THR A 69 -1.24 -14.16 -5.06
N GLY A 70 -1.64 -15.34 -4.59
CA GLY A 70 -1.70 -16.54 -5.40
C GLY A 70 -2.95 -16.54 -6.27
N GLY A 71 -2.80 -16.65 -7.59
CA GLY A 71 -3.92 -16.76 -8.51
C GLY A 71 -4.64 -18.11 -8.40
N ILE A 72 -5.97 -18.10 -8.43
CA ILE A 72 -6.77 -19.30 -8.67
C ILE A 72 -6.97 -19.43 -10.18
N LEU A 73 -6.45 -20.50 -10.79
CA LEU A 73 -6.88 -20.89 -12.12
C LEU A 73 -8.30 -21.48 -12.02
N SER A 74 -9.26 -20.83 -12.65
CA SER A 74 -10.61 -21.35 -12.83
C SER A 74 -11.01 -21.20 -14.30
N ALA A 75 -11.91 -22.07 -14.79
CA ALA A 75 -12.43 -21.97 -16.16
C ALA A 75 -13.09 -20.61 -16.46
N LYS A 76 -13.47 -19.86 -15.41
CA LYS A 76 -14.04 -18.51 -15.50
C LYS A 76 -12.99 -17.39 -15.38
N TYR A 77 -11.86 -17.63 -14.72
CA TYR A 77 -10.82 -16.63 -14.45
C TYR A 77 -9.45 -17.25 -14.74
N ASP A 78 -8.88 -16.90 -15.89
CA ASP A 78 -7.54 -17.31 -16.31
C ASP A 78 -6.50 -16.31 -15.79
N VAL A 79 -6.18 -16.43 -14.51
CA VAL A 79 -5.13 -15.61 -13.86
C VAL A 79 -3.77 -16.23 -14.11
N ARG A 80 -2.86 -15.47 -14.70
CA ARG A 80 -1.49 -15.88 -15.01
C ARG A 80 -0.47 -15.11 -14.21
N LEU A 81 0.72 -15.69 -14.08
CA LEU A 81 1.85 -15.01 -13.46
C LEU A 81 2.19 -13.75 -14.25
N GLY A 82 2.22 -12.61 -13.57
CA GLY A 82 2.42 -11.28 -14.17
C GLY A 82 1.14 -10.47 -14.32
N ASP A 83 -0.03 -11.07 -14.12
CA ASP A 83 -1.29 -10.34 -14.12
C ASP A 83 -1.42 -9.45 -12.87
N ILE A 84 -1.99 -8.26 -13.07
CA ILE A 84 -2.33 -7.33 -11.99
C ILE A 84 -3.83 -7.42 -11.76
N MET A 85 -4.22 -7.75 -10.53
CA MET A 85 -5.62 -7.68 -10.11
C MET A 85 -5.90 -6.39 -9.36
N ALA A 86 -7.07 -5.81 -9.64
CA ALA A 86 -7.66 -4.75 -8.83
C ALA A 86 -8.99 -5.26 -8.30
N SER A 87 -9.13 -5.32 -6.97
CA SER A 87 -10.42 -5.59 -6.35
C SER A 87 -11.25 -4.31 -6.32
N TYR A 88 -12.50 -4.39 -6.73
CA TYR A 88 -13.50 -3.36 -6.47
C TYR A 88 -14.58 -3.93 -5.55
N LEU A 89 -15.22 -3.06 -4.76
CA LEU A 89 -16.28 -3.48 -3.87
C LEU A 89 -17.54 -3.78 -4.69
N GLU A 90 -18.03 -5.02 -4.67
CA GLU A 90 -19.35 -5.38 -5.20
C GLU A 90 -20.25 -5.81 -4.02
N GLY A 91 -21.08 -4.88 -3.54
CA GLY A 91 -21.95 -5.11 -2.37
C GLY A 91 -21.28 -4.82 -1.02
N THR A 92 -21.51 -5.67 0.00
CA THR A 92 -21.03 -5.49 1.39
C THR A 92 -19.77 -6.30 1.75
N CYS A 93 -19.23 -7.07 0.81
CA CYS A 93 -18.01 -7.86 1.04
C CYS A 93 -16.76 -6.99 0.82
N GLY A 94 -15.89 -6.93 1.82
CA GLY A 94 -14.60 -6.23 1.73
C GLY A 94 -13.75 -6.77 0.58
N GLY A 95 -13.09 -5.87 -0.15
CA GLY A 95 -12.22 -6.21 -1.26
C GLY A 95 -11.15 -7.24 -0.85
N VAL A 96 -10.81 -8.12 -1.78
CA VAL A 96 -9.79 -9.15 -1.59
C VAL A 96 -8.45 -8.47 -1.31
N LEU A 97 -7.82 -8.85 -0.20
CA LEU A 97 -6.42 -8.54 0.11
C LEU A 97 -5.55 -9.73 -0.26
#